data_AF-A0A0U5GBQ2-F1
#
_entry.id   AF-A0A0U5GBQ2-F1
#
_cell.length_a   1.000
_cell.length_b   1.000
_cell.length_c   1.000
_cell.angle_alpha   90.00
_cell.angle_beta   90.00
_cell.angle_gamma   90.00
#
_symmetry.space_group_name_H-M   'P 1'
#
loop_
_entity.id
_entity.type
_entity.pdbx_description
1 polymer ?
#
loop_
_entity_poly.entity_id
_entity_poly.type
_entity_poly.pdbx_seq_one_letter_code
_entity_poly.pdbx_strand_id
1 'polypeptide(L)'
;MGGSDKERTPYMGPPTDAYDEAWEDLYNYGIIKIPQSDAGQLVNHTLPLASEPGQYVVELDVFHQPHCLHYLHKKAWGHDMGLSTSDPDEVTKFWQHLDHCSESLRQSLMCSSDVSTIHWVWSEEHHRWQADGRVVHTCRDFEAIREWAFERTAGVVDFETWVADPLKGNV
;
A
#
# COMPACT_ATOMS: atom_id res chain seq x y z
N MET A 1 -3.97 7.67 12.98
CA MET A 1 -3.59 7.53 11.56
C MET A 1 -4.50 8.48 10.82
N GLY A 2 -3.97 9.59 10.33
CA GLY A 2 -4.75 10.71 9.80
C GLY A 2 -3.98 12.01 9.94
N GLY A 3 -2.96 12.20 9.10
CA GLY A 3 -2.33 13.50 8.92
C GLY A 3 -3.24 14.36 8.05
N SER A 4 -3.57 15.57 8.50
CA SER A 4 -4.15 16.59 7.62
C SER A 4 -3.11 17.04 6.60
N ASP A 5 -3.53 17.71 5.51
CA ASP A 5 -2.61 18.30 4.50
C ASP A 5 -1.53 19.23 5.08
N LYS A 6 -1.63 19.59 6.37
CA LYS A 6 -0.71 20.47 7.10
C LYS A 6 0.33 19.74 7.94
N GLU A 7 0.22 18.43 8.16
CA GLU A 7 1.16 17.67 9.00
C GLU A 7 1.97 16.67 8.17
N ARG A 8 3.25 17.00 7.97
CA ARG A 8 4.19 16.13 7.26
C ARG A 8 4.53 14.91 8.11
N THR A 9 4.32 13.72 7.56
CA THR A 9 4.73 12.46 8.21
C THR A 9 6.16 12.08 7.80
N PRO A 10 6.82 11.15 8.53
CA PRO A 10 8.13 10.61 8.12
C PRO A 10 8.12 9.91 6.76
N TYR A 11 6.94 9.59 6.23
CA TYR A 11 6.73 8.87 4.98
C TYR A 11 6.57 9.78 3.76
N MET A 12 6.77 11.10 3.92
CA MET A 12 6.56 12.12 2.88
C MET A 12 7.84 12.88 2.49
N GLY A 13 7.90 13.26 1.22
CA GLY A 13 8.93 14.11 0.66
C GLY A 13 10.01 13.33 -0.10
N PRO A 14 11.10 14.04 -0.48
CA PRO A 14 12.16 13.42 -1.26
C PRO A 14 12.81 12.28 -0.47
N PRO A 15 13.17 11.17 -1.14
CA PRO A 15 13.86 10.06 -0.49
C PRO A 15 15.15 10.53 0.20
N THR A 16 15.29 10.16 1.47
CA THR A 16 16.47 10.37 2.32
C THR A 16 16.66 9.12 3.18
N ASP A 17 17.80 8.97 3.84
CA ASP A 17 18.07 7.79 4.70
C ASP A 17 17.00 7.62 5.80
N ALA A 18 16.60 8.71 6.48
CA ALA A 18 15.57 8.66 7.52
C ALA A 18 14.17 8.34 6.96
N TYR A 19 13.88 8.76 5.73
CA TYR A 19 12.65 8.40 5.03
C TYR A 19 12.65 6.91 4.66
N ASP A 20 13.76 6.40 4.13
CA ASP A 20 13.91 4.99 3.75
C ASP A 20 13.80 4.10 4.99
N GLU A 21 14.46 4.46 6.09
CA GLU A 21 14.37 3.78 7.39
C GLU A 21 12.92 3.73 7.91
N ALA A 22 12.21 4.86 7.91
CA ALA A 22 10.83 4.90 8.38
C ALA A 22 9.93 3.96 7.56
N TRP A 23 10.09 3.92 6.24
CA TRP A 23 9.33 3.02 5.37
C TRP A 23 9.72 1.55 5.56
N GLU A 24 11.02 1.24 5.62
CA GLU A 24 11.52 -0.11 5.79
C GLU A 24 11.07 -0.72 7.13
N ASP A 25 10.99 0.07 8.20
CA ASP A 25 10.45 -0.35 9.50
C ASP A 25 9.00 -0.87 9.42
N LEU A 26 8.22 -0.49 8.40
CA LEU A 26 6.83 -0.96 8.22
C LEU A 26 6.72 -2.34 7.60
N TYR A 27 7.67 -2.76 6.75
CA TYR A 27 7.51 -3.93 5.89
C TYR A 27 8.69 -4.89 5.87
N ASN A 28 9.83 -4.53 6.47
CA ASN A 28 11.07 -5.32 6.37
C ASN A 28 11.09 -6.56 7.29
N TYR A 29 10.00 -7.33 7.25
CA TYR A 29 9.87 -8.64 7.88
C TYR A 29 10.24 -9.77 6.90
N GLY A 30 10.38 -9.45 5.62
CA GLY A 30 10.90 -10.33 4.57
C GLY A 30 10.15 -11.65 4.43
N ILE A 31 10.90 -12.68 4.05
CA ILE A 31 10.42 -14.05 3.97
C ILE A 31 10.33 -14.62 5.39
N ILE A 32 9.12 -14.99 5.79
CA ILE A 32 8.86 -15.67 7.06
C ILE A 32 8.78 -17.18 6.84
N LYS A 33 8.88 -17.93 7.94
CA LYS A 33 8.70 -19.38 7.93
C LYS A 33 7.44 -19.80 8.67
N ILE A 34 6.79 -20.83 8.15
CA ILE A 34 5.63 -21.49 8.74
C ILE A 34 5.88 -22.99 8.86
N PRO A 35 5.28 -23.68 9.84
CA PRO A 35 5.39 -25.12 9.94
C PRO A 35 4.68 -25.83 8.78
N GLN A 36 5.12 -27.05 8.48
CA GLN A 36 4.54 -27.90 7.44
C GLN A 36 3.02 -28.10 7.59
N SER A 37 2.51 -28.13 8.82
CA SER A 37 1.07 -28.21 9.11
C SER A 37 0.28 -27.04 8.53
N ASP A 38 0.87 -25.85 8.53
CA ASP A 38 0.22 -24.62 8.06
C ASP A 38 0.41 -24.50 6.56
N ALA A 39 1.61 -24.82 6.06
CA ALA A 39 1.90 -24.88 4.63
C ALA A 39 0.99 -25.87 3.89
N GLY A 40 0.62 -26.98 4.53
CA GLY A 40 -0.32 -27.96 3.99
C GLY A 40 -1.77 -27.45 3.85
N GLN A 41 -2.10 -26.30 4.45
CA GLN A 41 -3.42 -25.67 4.37
C GLN A 41 -3.49 -24.54 3.34
N LEU A 42 -2.35 -24.12 2.78
CA LEU A 42 -2.33 -23.08 1.76
C LEU A 42 -2.97 -23.56 0.46
N VAL A 43 -3.73 -22.69 -0.19
CA VAL A 43 -4.30 -22.95 -1.52
C VAL A 43 -3.19 -23.20 -2.54
N ASN A 44 -2.15 -22.38 -2.50
CA ASN A 44 -0.94 -22.55 -3.29
C ASN A 44 0.17 -23.10 -2.40
N HIS A 45 0.72 -24.25 -2.79
CA HIS A 45 1.88 -24.82 -2.09
C HIS A 45 3.10 -23.93 -2.22
N THR A 46 4.00 -24.03 -1.24
CA THR A 46 5.25 -23.28 -1.23
C THR A 46 6.46 -24.16 -0.96
N LEU A 47 7.65 -23.57 -0.97
CA LEU A 47 8.91 -24.30 -0.86
C LEU A 47 9.27 -24.60 0.60
N PRO A 48 9.77 -25.82 0.88
CA PRO A 48 10.36 -26.15 2.17
C PRO A 48 11.74 -25.49 2.32
N LEU A 49 12.10 -25.17 3.56
CA LEU A 49 13.41 -24.64 3.89
C LEU A 49 14.40 -25.79 4.13
N ALA A 50 15.41 -25.92 3.28
CA ALA A 50 16.39 -27.02 3.38
C ALA A 50 17.20 -26.99 4.70
N SER A 51 17.46 -25.79 5.24
CA SER A 51 18.19 -25.63 6.49
C SER A 51 17.38 -26.00 7.74
N GLU A 52 16.05 -26.07 7.63
CA GLU A 52 15.16 -26.38 8.75
C GLU A 52 14.02 -27.31 8.28
N PRO A 53 14.24 -28.64 8.31
CA PRO A 53 13.24 -29.61 7.90
C PRO A 53 11.90 -29.42 8.62
N GLY A 54 10.80 -29.44 7.86
CA GLY A 54 9.44 -29.20 8.37
C GLY A 54 9.04 -27.73 8.44
N GLN A 55 9.90 -26.80 8.04
CA GLN A 55 9.57 -25.38 7.83
C GLN A 55 9.44 -25.07 6.35
N TYR A 56 8.54 -24.14 6.04
CA TYR A 56 8.21 -23.67 4.69
C TYR A 56 8.25 -22.15 4.64
N VAL A 57 8.58 -21.58 3.49
CA VAL A 57 8.74 -20.12 3.35
C VAL A 57 7.52 -19.46 2.75
N VAL A 58 7.16 -18.29 3.26
CA VAL A 58 6.10 -17.45 2.71
C VAL A 58 6.41 -15.97 2.90
N GLU A 59 5.71 -15.12 2.18
CA GLU A 59 5.62 -13.68 2.48
C GLU A 59 4.15 -13.32 2.73
N LEU A 60 3.91 -12.19 3.41
CA LEU A 60 2.56 -11.67 3.64
C LEU A 60 2.34 -10.41 2.81
N ASP A 61 1.22 -10.35 2.11
CA ASP A 61 0.94 -9.27 1.17
C ASP A 61 0.80 -7.90 1.88
N VAL A 62 0.42 -7.88 3.16
CA VAL A 62 0.38 -6.67 4.01
C VAL A 62 1.72 -5.96 4.13
N PHE A 63 2.84 -6.67 3.94
CA PHE A 63 4.18 -6.07 3.93
C PHE A 63 4.66 -5.80 2.49
N HIS A 64 4.32 -6.69 1.56
CA HIS A 64 4.64 -6.50 0.15
C HIS A 64 3.96 -5.25 -0.45
N GLN A 65 2.72 -4.95 -0.04
CA GLN A 65 1.96 -3.78 -0.50
C GLN A 65 2.65 -2.43 -0.16
N PRO A 66 2.98 -2.12 1.12
CA PRO A 66 3.79 -0.95 1.46
C PRO A 66 5.17 -0.94 0.80
N HIS A 67 5.84 -2.10 0.67
CA HIS A 67 7.11 -2.20 -0.06
C HIS A 67 6.97 -1.71 -1.51
N CYS A 68 5.99 -2.21 -2.26
CA CYS A 68 5.76 -1.77 -3.63
C CYS A 68 5.42 -0.28 -3.71
N LEU A 69 4.56 0.23 -2.82
CA LEU A 69 4.21 1.65 -2.76
C LEU A 69 5.45 2.52 -2.51
N HIS A 70 6.32 2.10 -1.60
CA HIS A 70 7.57 2.80 -1.31
C HIS A 70 8.46 2.94 -2.56
N TYR A 71 8.65 1.85 -3.31
CA TYR A 71 9.46 1.87 -4.53
C TYR A 71 8.83 2.71 -5.65
N LEU A 72 7.51 2.67 -5.79
CA LEU A 72 6.79 3.52 -6.75
C LEU A 72 6.97 5.00 -6.40
N HIS A 73 6.87 5.35 -5.12
CA HIS A 73 7.06 6.73 -4.66
C HIS A 73 8.50 7.21 -4.90
N LYS A 74 9.51 6.39 -4.55
CA LYS A 74 10.93 6.69 -4.86
C LYS A 74 11.15 6.87 -6.36
N LYS A 75 10.54 6.01 -7.19
CA LYS A 75 10.65 6.11 -8.64
C LYS A 75 10.02 7.39 -9.17
N ALA A 76 8.86 7.78 -8.64
CA ALA A 76 8.19 9.02 -9.01
C ALA A 76 9.09 10.22 -8.72
N TRP A 77 9.68 10.32 -7.51
CA TRP A 77 10.64 11.37 -7.16
C TRP A 77 11.85 11.47 -8.10
N GLY A 78 12.29 10.36 -8.67
CA GLY A 78 13.38 10.29 -9.63
C GLY A 78 12.98 10.39 -11.11
N HIS A 79 11.71 10.69 -11.44
CA HIS A 79 11.21 10.71 -12.81
C HIS A 79 10.74 12.11 -13.23
N ASP A 80 11.04 12.48 -14.48
CA ASP A 80 10.48 13.68 -15.09
C ASP A 80 9.02 13.41 -15.45
N MET A 81 8.10 14.03 -14.71
CA MET A 81 6.66 13.91 -14.90
C MET A 81 6.12 14.87 -15.96
N GLY A 82 6.98 15.52 -16.76
CA GLY A 82 6.58 16.54 -17.74
C GLY A 82 6.10 17.83 -17.07
N LEU A 83 6.51 18.06 -15.83
CA LEU A 83 6.15 19.25 -15.07
C LEU A 83 6.91 20.46 -15.62
N SER A 84 6.21 21.55 -15.84
CA SER A 84 6.84 22.82 -16.16
C SER A 84 7.63 23.31 -14.95
N THR A 85 8.96 23.18 -14.99
CA THR A 85 9.85 23.60 -13.90
C THR A 85 10.04 25.13 -13.83
N SER A 86 9.38 25.88 -14.72
CA SER A 86 9.44 27.36 -14.72
C SER A 86 8.64 28.00 -13.59
N ASP A 87 7.67 27.27 -13.01
CA ASP A 87 6.90 27.71 -11.85
C ASP A 87 7.21 26.82 -10.63
N PRO A 88 8.01 27.33 -9.67
CA PRO A 88 8.33 26.59 -8.44
C PRO A 88 7.11 26.22 -7.59
N ASP A 89 6.03 27.01 -7.65
CA ASP A 89 4.82 26.76 -6.85
C ASP A 89 4.05 25.56 -7.41
N GLU A 90 3.97 25.43 -8.73
CA GLU A 90 3.34 24.27 -9.38
C GLU A 90 4.11 22.98 -9.12
N VAL A 91 5.44 23.03 -9.17
CA VAL A 91 6.28 21.88 -8.79
C VAL A 91 6.02 21.49 -7.33
N THR A 92 5.96 22.47 -6.43
CA THR A 92 5.72 22.21 -5.00
C THR A 92 4.35 21.58 -4.75
N LYS A 93 3.29 22.12 -5.36
CA LYS A 93 1.93 21.57 -5.23
C LYS A 93 1.82 20.15 -5.75
N PHE A 94 2.49 19.84 -6.87
CA PHE A 94 2.51 18.50 -7.43
C PHE A 94 3.09 17.49 -6.43
N TRP A 95 4.27 17.77 -5.87
CA TRP A 95 4.91 16.85 -4.91
C TRP A 95 4.13 16.74 -3.61
N GLN A 96 3.56 17.84 -3.11
CA GLN A 96 2.66 17.80 -1.95
C GLN A 96 1.45 16.89 -2.19
N HIS A 97 0.85 16.95 -3.38
CA HIS A 97 -0.28 16.09 -3.73
C HIS A 97 0.14 14.62 -3.83
N LEU A 98 1.28 14.33 -4.45
CA LEU A 98 1.81 12.96 -4.56
C LEU A 98 2.18 12.37 -3.20
N ASP A 99 2.79 13.16 -2.31
CA ASP A 99 3.11 12.78 -0.93
C ASP A 99 1.83 12.46 -0.14
N HIS A 100 0.82 13.34 -0.22
CA HIS A 100 -0.48 13.14 0.40
C HIS A 100 -1.16 11.85 -0.11
N CYS A 101 -1.17 11.64 -1.43
CA CYS A 101 -1.73 10.44 -2.05
C CYS A 101 -1.01 9.17 -1.57
N SER A 102 0.33 9.19 -1.54
CA SER A 102 1.13 8.05 -1.09
C SER A 102 0.89 7.75 0.40
N GLU A 103 0.79 8.77 1.24
CA GLU A 103 0.46 8.59 2.66
C GLU A 103 -0.96 8.02 2.85
N SER A 104 -1.95 8.53 2.12
CA SER A 104 -3.32 8.01 2.19
C SER A 104 -3.39 6.55 1.77
N LEU A 105 -2.67 6.17 0.70
CA LEU A 105 -2.57 4.78 0.26
C LEU A 105 -1.87 3.93 1.32
N ARG A 106 -0.74 4.37 1.86
CA ARG A 106 -0.01 3.66 2.93
C ARG A 106 -0.91 3.37 4.13
N GLN A 107 -1.65 4.37 4.61
CA GLN A 107 -2.60 4.20 5.71
C GLN A 107 -3.72 3.22 5.35
N SER A 108 -4.26 3.30 4.13
CA SER A 108 -5.29 2.37 3.66
C SER A 108 -4.79 0.92 3.62
N LEU A 109 -3.60 0.68 3.05
CA LEU A 109 -2.98 -0.65 2.95
C LEU A 109 -2.73 -1.25 4.34
N MET A 110 -2.20 -0.46 5.27
CA MET A 110 -2.02 -0.88 6.66
C MET A 110 -3.36 -1.13 7.37
N CYS A 111 -4.38 -0.34 7.07
CA CYS A 111 -5.71 -0.52 7.65
C CYS A 111 -6.42 -1.78 7.12
N SER A 112 -6.33 -2.05 5.81
CA SER A 112 -6.91 -3.25 5.21
C SER A 112 -6.15 -4.51 5.59
N SER A 113 -4.83 -4.41 5.79
CA SER A 113 -3.95 -5.48 6.27
C SER A 113 -4.20 -6.82 5.56
N ASP A 114 -3.87 -6.89 4.27
CA ASP A 114 -4.06 -8.12 3.50
C ASP A 114 -3.09 -9.22 3.93
N VAL A 115 -3.57 -10.18 4.71
CA VAL A 115 -2.76 -11.30 5.23
C VAL A 115 -2.62 -12.45 4.23
N SER A 116 -3.02 -12.26 2.96
CA SER A 116 -2.83 -13.24 1.91
C SER A 116 -1.37 -13.62 1.78
N THR A 117 -1.13 -14.91 1.58
CA THR A 117 0.21 -15.50 1.65
C THR A 117 0.80 -15.61 0.26
N ILE A 118 1.85 -14.83 0.00
CA ILE A 118 2.67 -14.97 -1.20
C ILE A 118 3.52 -16.23 -1.04
N HIS A 119 3.43 -17.10 -2.03
CA HIS A 119 4.14 -18.38 -2.05
C HIS A 119 5.36 -18.30 -2.96
N TRP A 120 6.37 -19.09 -2.62
CA TRP A 120 7.56 -19.27 -3.43
C TRP A 120 7.48 -20.51 -4.31
N VAL A 121 8.06 -20.41 -5.50
CA VAL A 121 8.20 -21.49 -6.48
C VAL A 121 9.63 -21.59 -6.99
N TRP A 122 10.06 -22.80 -7.38
CA TRP A 122 11.34 -22.99 -8.08
C TRP A 122 11.15 -22.65 -9.55
N SER A 123 11.92 -21.67 -10.04
CA SER A 123 11.97 -21.36 -11.46
C SER A 123 13.11 -22.12 -12.12
N GLU A 124 12.77 -23.08 -12.98
CA GLU A 124 13.76 -23.81 -13.77
C GLU A 124 14.53 -22.91 -14.75
N GLU A 125 13.88 -21.91 -15.34
CA GLU A 125 14.51 -20.98 -16.30
C GLU A 125 15.64 -20.16 -15.65
N HIS A 126 15.36 -19.57 -14.50
CA HIS A 126 16.28 -18.69 -13.78
C HIS A 126 17.14 -19.42 -12.73
N HIS A 127 16.95 -20.74 -12.56
CA HIS A 127 17.60 -21.57 -11.54
C HIS A 127 17.59 -20.95 -10.13
N ARG A 128 16.45 -20.38 -9.72
CA ARG A 128 16.29 -19.72 -8.42
C ARG A 128 14.84 -19.77 -7.92
N TRP A 129 14.68 -19.46 -6.64
CA TRP A 129 13.36 -19.25 -6.03
C TRP A 129 12.76 -17.95 -6.58
N GLN A 130 11.47 -17.96 -6.86
CA GLN A 130 10.71 -16.76 -7.22
C GLN A 130 9.43 -16.68 -6.40
N ALA A 131 9.14 -15.49 -5.89
CA ALA A 131 7.85 -15.19 -5.29
C ALA A 131 6.79 -15.19 -6.40
N ASP A 132 5.67 -15.82 -6.14
CA ASP A 132 4.51 -15.82 -7.01
C ASP A 132 3.34 -15.13 -6.29
N GLY A 133 3.14 -13.87 -6.66
CA GLY A 133 2.09 -13.00 -6.12
C GLY A 133 0.69 -13.31 -6.64
N ARG A 134 0.49 -14.35 -7.45
CA ARG A 134 -0.85 -14.79 -7.89
C ARG A 134 -1.53 -15.55 -6.74
N VAL A 135 -1.99 -14.78 -5.75
CA VAL A 135 -2.60 -15.29 -4.53
C VAL A 135 -4.10 -14.99 -4.50
N VAL A 136 -4.81 -15.75 -3.67
CA VAL A 136 -6.24 -15.51 -3.45
C VAL A 136 -6.39 -14.50 -2.33
N HIS A 137 -7.00 -13.36 -2.65
CA HIS A 137 -7.29 -12.28 -1.70
C HIS A 137 -8.71 -12.40 -1.16
N THR A 138 -8.91 -11.94 0.08
CA THR A 138 -10.26 -11.74 0.64
C THR A 138 -10.65 -10.27 0.49
N CYS A 139 -11.54 -9.99 -0.45
CA CYS A 139 -11.93 -8.63 -0.78
C CYS A 139 -13.30 -8.26 -0.19
N ARG A 140 -13.50 -6.96 0.03
CA ARG A 140 -14.85 -6.40 0.10
C ARG A 140 -15.49 -6.48 -1.29
N ASP A 141 -16.81 -6.60 -1.35
CA ASP A 141 -17.52 -6.61 -2.62
C ASP A 141 -17.44 -5.23 -3.28
N PHE A 142 -16.56 -5.10 -4.26
CA PHE A 142 -16.27 -3.84 -4.93
C PHE A 142 -17.45 -3.35 -5.77
N GLU A 143 -18.18 -4.27 -6.42
CA GLU A 143 -19.33 -3.89 -7.23
C GLU A 143 -20.50 -3.46 -6.36
N ALA A 144 -20.77 -4.16 -5.25
CA ALA A 144 -21.79 -3.72 -4.30
C ALA A 144 -21.49 -2.32 -3.74
N ILE A 145 -20.22 -2.01 -3.45
CA ILE A 145 -19.81 -0.66 -3.02
C ILE A 145 -20.05 0.37 -4.12
N ARG A 146 -19.69 0.05 -5.37
CA ARG A 146 -19.87 0.94 -6.53
C ARG A 146 -21.34 1.22 -6.80
N GLU A 147 -22.18 0.20 -6.78
CA GLU A 147 -23.62 0.31 -6.96
C GLU A 147 -24.23 1.17 -5.85
N TRP A 148 -23.91 0.86 -4.59
CA TRP A 148 -24.37 1.63 -3.44
C TRP A 148 -24.01 3.12 -3.54
N ALA A 149 -22.78 3.43 -3.98
CA ALA A 149 -22.30 4.80 -4.14
C ALA A 149 -22.97 5.51 -5.34
N PHE A 150 -23.12 4.82 -6.47
CA PHE A 150 -23.74 5.36 -7.68
C PHE A 150 -25.21 5.77 -7.44
N GLU A 151 -25.98 4.93 -6.75
CA GLU A 151 -27.37 5.23 -6.37
C GLU A 151 -27.51 6.47 -5.47
N ARG A 152 -26.41 6.91 -4.82
CA ARG A 152 -26.37 7.98 -3.81
C ARG A 152 -25.54 9.17 -4.25
N THR A 153 -25.31 9.32 -5.55
CA THR A 153 -24.58 10.49 -6.08
C THR A 153 -25.23 11.79 -5.63
N ALA A 154 -24.42 12.74 -5.15
CA ALA A 154 -24.90 14.02 -4.65
C ALA A 154 -25.38 14.98 -5.76
N GLY A 155 -25.27 14.58 -7.03
CA GLY A 155 -25.50 15.46 -8.17
C GLY A 155 -24.53 16.64 -8.17
N VAL A 156 -25.04 17.84 -8.47
CA VAL A 156 -24.26 19.07 -8.39
C VAL A 156 -24.17 19.51 -6.93
N VAL A 157 -22.96 19.52 -6.39
CA VAL A 157 -22.68 20.03 -5.05
C VAL A 157 -22.31 21.51 -5.15
N ASP A 158 -23.03 22.37 -4.42
CA ASP A 158 -22.66 23.77 -4.23
C ASP A 158 -21.65 23.89 -3.08
N PHE A 159 -20.41 24.21 -3.42
CA PHE A 159 -19.32 24.35 -2.46
C PHE A 159 -19.21 25.77 -1.86
N GLU A 160 -20.01 26.73 -2.32
CA GLU A 160 -19.93 28.13 -1.92
C GLU A 160 -20.98 28.49 -0.85
N THR A 161 -22.09 27.76 -0.79
CA THR A 161 -23.15 28.01 0.20
C THR A 161 -22.92 27.20 1.48
N TRP A 162 -22.65 27.90 2.58
CA TRP A 162 -22.61 27.26 3.90
C TRP A 162 -24.01 27.03 4.46
N VAL A 163 -24.25 25.82 4.97
CA VAL A 163 -25.46 25.45 5.71
C VAL A 163 -25.06 24.96 7.09
N ALA A 164 -25.73 25.44 8.13
CA ALA A 164 -25.47 24.99 9.50
C ALA A 164 -25.72 23.48 9.62
N ASP A 165 -24.74 22.75 10.16
CA ASP A 165 -24.84 21.31 10.39
C ASP A 165 -25.75 21.05 11.60
N PRO A 166 -26.96 20.49 11.41
CA PRO A 166 -27.90 20.28 12.51
C PRO A 166 -27.43 19.21 13.51
N LEU A 167 -26.40 18.42 13.17
CA LEU A 167 -25.82 17.40 14.04
C LEU A 167 -24.71 17.96 14.94
N LYS A 168 -24.08 19.06 14.53
CA LYS A 168 -23.23 19.86 15.40
C LYS A 168 -24.13 20.81 16.17
N GLY A 169 -24.74 20.31 17.25
CA GLY A 169 -25.52 21.15 18.16
C GLY A 169 -24.75 22.43 18.52
N ASN A 170 -25.46 23.54 18.76
CA ASN A 170 -24.88 24.87 19.00
C ASN A 170 -23.69 24.79 19.98
N VAL A 171 -22.47 24.91 19.46
CA VAL A 171 -21.27 25.18 20.25
C VAL A 171 -21.19 26.68 20.47
#